data_AF-A0A350R142-F1
#
_entry.id   AF-A0A350R142-F1
#
_cell.length_a   1.000
_cell.length_b   1.000
_cell.length_c   1.000
_cell.angle_alpha   90.00
_cell.angle_beta   90.00
_cell.angle_gamma   90.00
#
_symmetry.space_group_name_H-M   'P 1'
#
loop_
_entity.id
_entity.type
_entity.pdbx_description
1 polymer ?
#
loop_
_entity_poly.entity_id
_entity_poly.type
_entity_poly.pdbx_seq_one_letter_code
_entity_poly.pdbx_strand_id
1 'polypeptide(L)'
;HKTLRGPRGGLIMCREEHSKAIDSAVFPGNQGGPLMHVIAAKAICFAEAAKDSFREYQAQVIANASALAESLSGFGFHLVSGGSDNHLMLV
;
A
#
# COMPACT_ATOMS: atom_id res chain seq x y z
N HIS A 1 4.30 -3.79 2.51
CA HIS A 1 4.69 -4.94 1.67
C HIS A 1 4.41 -4.70 0.20
N LYS A 2 3.37 -3.94 -0.16
CA LYS A 2 3.18 -3.38 -1.51
C LYS A 2 3.86 -2.00 -1.58
N THR A 3 3.17 -0.98 -2.10
CA THR A 3 3.64 0.41 -2.21
C THR A 3 4.21 0.98 -0.91
N LEU A 4 3.67 0.63 0.26
CA LEU A 4 4.20 1.05 1.57
C LEU A 4 5.58 0.45 1.93
N ARG A 5 6.10 -0.52 1.16
CA ARG A 5 7.45 -1.11 1.30
C ARG A 5 7.82 -1.78 2.64
N GLY A 6 6.90 -1.91 3.60
CA GLY A 6 7.16 -2.61 4.87
C GLY A 6 6.93 -4.13 4.89
N PRO A 7 6.98 -4.79 6.07
CA PRO A 7 6.78 -6.23 6.20
C PRO A 7 5.35 -6.66 5.79
N ARG A 8 5.18 -7.96 5.52
CA ARG A 8 3.85 -8.57 5.30
C ARG A 8 3.04 -8.53 6.60
N GLY A 9 1.75 -8.20 6.47
CA GLY A 9 0.85 -7.93 7.60
C GLY A 9 -0.26 -6.97 7.19
N GLY A 10 -1.32 -6.88 8.00
CA GLY A 10 -2.47 -6.00 7.81
C GLY A 10 -2.50 -4.83 8.80
N LEU A 11 -3.33 -3.84 8.51
CA LEU A 11 -3.72 -2.75 9.40
C LEU A 11 -5.22 -2.52 9.19
N ILE A 12 -5.97 -2.32 10.29
CA ILE A 12 -7.37 -1.93 10.24
C ILE A 12 -7.47 -0.53 10.82
N MET A 13 -7.89 0.45 10.00
CA MET A 13 -8.25 1.79 10.46
C MET A 13 -9.78 1.86 10.51
N CYS A 14 -10.32 2.37 11.60
CA CYS A 14 -11.75 2.48 11.79
C CYS A 14 -12.10 3.74 12.56
N ARG A 15 -13.39 4.10 12.52
CA ARG A 15 -13.95 5.08 13.46
C ARG A 15 -14.03 4.46 14.85
N GLU A 16 -13.95 5.30 15.86
CA GLU A 16 -13.91 4.88 17.27
C GLU A 16 -15.12 4.01 17.65
N GLU A 17 -16.31 4.31 17.13
CA GLU A 17 -17.54 3.52 17.33
C GLU A 17 -17.42 2.04 16.93
N HIS A 18 -16.47 1.69 16.07
CA HIS A 18 -16.23 0.33 15.60
C HIS A 18 -15.05 -0.36 16.31
N SER A 19 -14.26 0.35 17.12
CA SER A 19 -13.00 -0.14 17.71
C SER A 19 -13.18 -1.45 18.46
N LYS A 20 -14.10 -1.49 19.43
CA LYS A 20 -14.37 -2.68 20.26
C LYS A 20 -14.78 -3.90 19.43
N ALA A 21 -15.63 -3.70 18.43
CA ALA A 21 -16.09 -4.80 17.57
C ALA A 21 -14.92 -5.37 16.75
N ILE A 22 -14.09 -4.48 16.18
CA ILE A 22 -12.92 -4.87 15.40
C ILE A 22 -11.87 -5.58 16.26
N ASP A 23 -11.51 -5.01 17.41
CA ASP A 23 -10.51 -5.59 18.32
C ASP A 23 -10.93 -7.00 18.73
N SER A 24 -12.21 -7.17 19.13
CA SER A 24 -12.74 -8.49 19.52
C SER A 24 -12.76 -9.52 18.38
N ALA A 25 -13.01 -9.07 17.15
CA ALA A 25 -12.99 -9.93 15.96
C ALA A 25 -11.56 -10.36 15.59
N VAL A 26 -10.56 -9.52 15.83
CA VAL A 26 -9.15 -9.88 15.67
C VAL A 26 -8.72 -10.84 16.77
N PHE A 27 -8.89 -10.46 18.04
CA PHE A 27 -8.57 -11.26 19.21
C PHE A 27 -9.66 -11.08 20.29
N PRO A 28 -10.26 -12.15 20.83
CA PRO A 28 -9.92 -13.56 20.63
C PRO A 28 -10.59 -14.23 19.40
N GLY A 29 -11.24 -13.46 18.52
CA GLY A 29 -12.06 -14.01 17.43
C GLY A 29 -11.32 -14.87 16.41
N ASN A 30 -10.43 -14.27 15.61
CA ASN A 30 -9.79 -14.96 14.48
C ASN A 30 -8.32 -15.34 14.73
N GLN A 31 -7.61 -14.57 15.56
CA GLN A 31 -6.18 -14.72 15.77
C GLN A 31 -5.87 -15.06 17.23
N GLY A 32 -4.71 -15.70 17.44
CA GLY A 32 -4.11 -15.95 18.76
C GLY A 32 -3.10 -14.88 19.14
N GLY A 33 -1.91 -15.31 19.57
CA GLY A 33 -0.84 -14.38 19.97
C GLY A 33 -0.35 -13.47 18.83
N PRO A 34 -0.09 -12.18 19.09
CA PRO A 34 0.36 -11.24 18.07
C PRO A 34 1.79 -11.53 17.62
N LEU A 35 2.07 -11.29 16.34
CA LEU A 35 3.44 -11.36 15.79
C LEU A 35 4.19 -10.06 16.09
N MET A 36 4.69 -9.90 17.32
CA MET A 36 5.32 -8.65 17.79
C MET A 36 6.51 -8.20 16.93
N HIS A 37 7.28 -9.12 16.36
CA HIS A 37 8.37 -8.80 15.43
C HIS A 37 7.88 -8.14 14.13
N VAL A 38 6.71 -8.53 13.63
CA VAL A 38 6.06 -7.89 12.47
C VAL A 38 5.52 -6.51 12.84
N ILE A 39 4.92 -6.37 14.03
CA ILE A 39 4.41 -5.08 14.53
C ILE A 39 5.57 -4.07 14.69
N ALA A 40 6.70 -4.48 15.27
CA ALA A 40 7.89 -3.64 15.38
C ALA A 40 8.42 -3.21 13.99
N ALA A 41 8.55 -4.14 13.06
CA ALA A 41 8.97 -3.82 11.69
C ALA A 41 7.94 -2.93 10.94
N LYS A 42 6.65 -3.00 11.32
CA LYS A 42 5.62 -2.11 10.78
C LYS A 42 5.77 -0.67 11.30
N ALA A 43 6.12 -0.49 12.57
CA ALA A 43 6.40 0.82 13.15
C ALA A 43 7.57 1.50 12.41
N ILE A 44 8.66 0.77 12.15
CA ILE A 44 9.79 1.28 11.35
C ILE A 44 9.34 1.63 9.92
N CYS A 45 8.52 0.78 9.29
CA CYS A 45 7.96 1.06 7.98
C CYS A 45 7.15 2.37 7.94
N PHE A 46 6.34 2.67 8.97
CA PHE A 46 5.60 3.94 9.04
C PHE A 46 6.54 5.14 9.27
N ALA A 47 7.57 4.98 10.11
CA ALA A 47 8.57 6.02 10.31
C ALA A 47 9.33 6.35 9.01
N GLU A 48 9.69 5.33 8.22
CA GLU A 48 10.28 5.54 6.88
C GLU A 48 9.28 6.21 5.93
N ALA A 49 8.01 5.78 5.94
CA ALA A 49 6.98 6.31 5.05
C ALA A 49 6.59 7.77 5.34
N ALA A 50 6.87 8.25 6.55
CA ALA A 50 6.62 9.63 6.97
C ALA A 50 7.72 10.62 6.51
N LYS A 51 8.83 10.15 5.95
CA LYS A 51 9.93 11.01 5.48
C LYS A 51 9.61 11.61 4.10
N ASP A 52 10.12 12.80 3.84
CA ASP A 52 9.97 13.47 2.52
C ASP A 52 10.54 12.63 1.37
N SER A 53 11.64 11.91 1.61
CA SER A 53 12.22 11.00 0.60
C SER A 53 11.27 9.87 0.20
N PHE A 54 10.35 9.46 1.08
CA PHE A 54 9.32 8.49 0.72
C PHE A 54 8.23 9.13 -0.15
N ARG A 55 7.89 10.40 0.09
CA ARG A 55 6.97 11.15 -0.78
C ARG A 55 7.57 11.33 -2.19
N GLU A 56 8.84 11.70 -2.27
CA GLU A 56 9.58 11.79 -3.55
C GLU A 56 9.59 10.44 -4.28
N TYR A 57 9.86 9.36 -3.55
CA TYR A 57 9.77 8.00 -4.09
C TYR A 57 8.37 7.69 -4.65
N GLN A 58 7.31 8.04 -3.93
CA GLN A 58 5.93 7.79 -4.39
C GLN A 58 5.57 8.62 -5.62
N ALA A 59 6.05 9.86 -5.72
CA ALA A 59 5.88 10.67 -6.93
C ALA A 59 6.60 10.04 -8.13
N GLN A 60 7.82 9.53 -7.94
CA GLN A 60 8.57 8.84 -8.98
C GLN A 60 7.87 7.55 -9.44
N VAL A 61 7.23 6.81 -8.53
CA VAL A 61 6.44 5.61 -8.89
C VAL A 61 5.31 5.96 -9.85
N ILE A 62 4.59 7.06 -9.61
CA ILE A 62 3.51 7.53 -10.50
C ILE A 62 4.09 8.00 -11.84
N ALA A 63 5.18 8.78 -11.83
CA ALA A 63 5.84 9.24 -13.06
C ALA A 63 6.30 8.07 -13.95
N ASN A 64 6.88 7.04 -13.33
CA ASN A 64 7.29 5.82 -14.04
C ASN A 64 6.10 5.08 -14.65
N ALA A 65 4.97 5.01 -13.93
CA ALA A 65 3.77 4.38 -14.44
C ALA A 65 3.18 5.13 -15.64
N SER A 66 3.11 6.47 -15.59
CA SER A 66 2.67 7.29 -16.73
C SER A 66 3.56 7.08 -17.95
N ALA A 67 4.89 7.15 -17.76
CA ALA A 67 5.84 6.99 -18.86
C ALA A 67 5.73 5.61 -19.54
N LEU A 68 5.52 4.55 -18.76
CA LEU A 68 5.30 3.21 -19.30
C LEU A 68 3.96 3.12 -20.05
N ALA A 69 2.88 3.67 -19.48
CA ALA A 69 1.56 3.68 -20.10
C ALA A 69 1.55 4.42 -21.44
N GLU A 70 2.18 5.60 -21.50
CA GLU A 70 2.35 6.39 -22.72
C GLU A 70 3.14 5.62 -23.78
N SER A 71 4.24 4.98 -23.38
CA SER A 71 5.08 4.19 -24.27
C SER A 71 4.29 3.01 -24.87
N LEU A 72 3.59 2.25 -24.03
CA LEU A 72 2.77 1.11 -24.48
C LEU A 72 1.66 1.55 -25.44
N SER A 73 0.97 2.65 -25.11
CA SER A 73 -0.06 3.22 -25.98
C SER A 73 0.53 3.69 -27.31
N GLY A 74 1.72 4.28 -27.30
CA GLY A 74 2.46 4.68 -28.51
C GLY A 74 2.85 3.50 -29.40
N PHE A 75 3.02 2.31 -28.84
CA PHE A 75 3.20 1.05 -29.59
C PHE A 75 1.89 0.40 -30.03
N GLY A 76 0.73 1.02 -29.77
CA GLY A 76 -0.58 0.52 -30.18
C GLY A 76 -1.18 -0.53 -29.25
N PHE A 77 -0.60 -0.74 -28.06
CA PHE A 77 -1.25 -1.57 -27.04
C PHE A 77 -2.47 -0.86 -26.47
N HIS A 78 -3.53 -1.62 -26.21
CA HIS A 78 -4.69 -1.11 -25.51
C HIS A 78 -4.44 -1.18 -24.00
N LEU A 79 -4.62 -0.06 -23.30
CA LEU A 79 -4.64 -0.02 -21.84
C LEU A 79 -6.07 0.11 -21.35
N VAL A 80 -6.45 -0.71 -20.37
CA VAL A 80 -7.75 -0.56 -19.70
C VAL A 80 -7.81 0.83 -19.08
N SER A 81 -8.91 1.56 -19.33
CA SER A 81 -9.11 2.98 -18.97
C SER A 81 -8.19 4.00 -19.67
N GLY A 82 -7.33 3.56 -20.60
CA GLY A 82 -6.52 4.45 -21.47
C GLY A 82 -5.24 5.01 -20.83
N GLY A 83 -4.88 4.61 -19.62
CA GLY A 83 -3.70 5.12 -18.92
C GLY A 83 -3.57 4.58 -17.49
N SER A 84 -2.95 5.37 -16.61
CA SER A 84 -2.89 5.09 -15.17
C SER A 84 -2.75 6.34 -14.32
N ASP A 85 -3.58 6.45 -13.29
CA ASP A 85 -3.47 7.47 -12.23
C ASP A 85 -2.71 6.95 -10.99
N ASN A 86 -2.11 5.76 -11.06
CA ASN A 86 -1.43 5.15 -9.92
C ASN A 86 -0.21 4.31 -10.35
N HIS A 87 0.28 3.45 -9.46
CA HIS A 87 1.49 2.64 -9.64
C HIS A 87 1.42 1.49 -10.68
N LEU A 88 0.27 1.21 -11.30
CA LEU A 88 0.13 0.08 -12.24
C LEU A 88 -0.77 0.43 -13.43
N MET A 89 -0.65 -0.32 -14.52
CA MET A 89 -1.57 -0.32 -15.66
C MET A 89 -1.96 -1.76 -16.00
N LEU A 90 -3.08 -1.91 -16.70
CA LEU A 90 -3.53 -3.19 -17.22
C LEU A 90 -3.56 -3.12 -18.75
N VAL A 91 -2.82 -4.02 -19.38
CA VAL A 91 -2.67 -4.17 -20.83
C VAL A 91 -3.53 -5.34 -21.31
#